data_AF-K2AVA5-F1
#
_entry.id   AF-K2AVA5-F1
#
_cell.length_a   1.000
_cell.length_b   1.000
_cell.length_c   1.000
_cell.angle_alpha   90.00
_cell.angle_beta   90.00
_cell.angle_gamma   90.00
#
_symmetry.space_group_name_H-M   'P 1'
#
loop_
_entity.id
_entity.type
_entity.pdbx_description
1 polymer ?
#
loop_
_entity_poly.entity_id
_entity_poly.type
_entity_poly.pdbx_seq_one_letter_code
_entity_poly.pdbx_strand_id
1 'polypeptide(L)'
;MNGGDLNPLLQDPGLAFHPPFLYLGYVGLSMSFSFAIAALLEGRVDAAWGRWVRPWTLAAWIFLTIGIALGSWWAYYELGWGGFWFWDPVENASFMPWLIAAALLHSAIVVEKRESLKAWTILLAILAFGFSLTGTFIVRSGVITSVHAFANDPARGVFILMILAFFMGGALTLFAFRANVLEARGVFSLISRETALVTNNLLLAVSALVVFVGTIWPLVAELVFARKLSVGAPFFDAAFSPFMVILAIVLPVGAMLPWKRAEIRRTLRPLRGALALAVAAGLLAYALQTGKSTLGPIGAALGAWVV
;
A
#
# COMPACT_ATOMS: atom_id res chain seq x y z
N MET A 1 -35.44 4.41 11.94
CA MET A 1 -35.12 4.62 10.52
C MET A 1 -35.48 6.04 10.15
N ASN A 2 -34.57 7.00 10.39
CA ASN A 2 -34.58 8.35 9.81
C ASN A 2 -33.10 8.76 9.88
N GLY A 3 -32.44 8.92 8.73
CA GLY A 3 -30.99 9.18 8.62
C GLY A 3 -30.55 10.57 9.12
N GLY A 4 -31.12 11.04 10.23
CA GLY A 4 -30.87 12.35 10.85
C GLY A 4 -29.70 12.38 11.82
N ASP A 5 -29.03 11.26 12.08
CA ASP A 5 -27.87 11.17 12.99
C ASP A 5 -26.52 11.39 12.28
N LEU A 6 -26.54 11.71 10.99
CA LEU A 6 -25.33 12.05 10.24
C LEU A 6 -25.14 13.58 10.22
N ASN A 7 -23.93 14.03 10.53
CA ASN A 7 -23.49 15.43 10.39
C ASN A 7 -23.85 15.94 8.97
N PRO A 8 -24.40 17.17 8.78
CA PRO A 8 -24.81 17.70 7.48
C PRO A 8 -23.76 17.60 6.36
N LEU A 9 -22.46 17.69 6.68
CA LEU A 9 -21.35 17.49 5.72
C LEU A 9 -21.27 16.05 5.15
N LEU A 10 -22.01 15.12 5.75
CA LEU A 10 -21.98 13.68 5.45
C LEU A 10 -23.19 13.20 4.63
N GLN A 11 -24.07 14.10 4.22
CA GLN A 11 -25.18 13.78 3.32
C GLN A 11 -24.81 14.01 1.85
N ASP A 12 -23.57 14.41 1.59
CA ASP A 12 -23.04 14.61 0.25
C ASP A 12 -22.88 13.27 -0.50
N PRO A 13 -23.33 13.17 -1.77
CA PRO A 13 -23.24 11.94 -2.55
C PRO A 13 -21.81 11.39 -2.69
N GLY A 14 -20.78 12.24 -2.72
CA GLY A 14 -19.38 11.82 -2.78
C GLY A 14 -18.94 10.99 -1.56
N LEU A 15 -19.54 11.22 -0.39
CA LEU A 15 -19.37 10.35 0.78
C LEU A 15 -19.96 8.95 0.53
N ALA A 16 -21.08 8.85 -0.18
CA ALA A 16 -21.77 7.58 -0.41
C ALA A 16 -21.03 6.68 -1.43
N PHE A 17 -20.30 7.27 -2.39
CA PHE A 17 -19.73 6.51 -3.50
C PHE A 17 -18.38 5.85 -3.19
N HIS A 18 -17.49 6.48 -2.42
CA HIS A 18 -16.14 5.93 -2.23
C HIS A 18 -16.06 4.71 -1.26
N PRO A 19 -16.85 4.61 -0.16
CA PRO A 19 -16.75 3.48 0.76
C PRO A 19 -17.10 2.11 0.14
N PRO A 20 -18.10 1.98 -0.76
CA PRO A 20 -18.33 0.74 -1.48
C PRO A 20 -17.12 0.24 -2.26
N PHE A 21 -16.35 1.12 -2.91
CA PHE A 21 -15.14 0.73 -3.64
C PHE A 21 -14.03 0.31 -2.68
N LEU A 22 -13.83 1.02 -1.57
CA LEU A 22 -12.89 0.59 -0.53
C LEU A 22 -13.26 -0.79 0.05
N TYR A 23 -14.55 -1.02 0.30
CA TYR A 23 -15.05 -2.31 0.77
C TYR A 23 -14.81 -3.44 -0.25
N LEU A 24 -15.12 -3.21 -1.53
CA LEU A 24 -14.81 -4.16 -2.60
C LEU A 24 -13.31 -4.44 -2.70
N GLY A 25 -12.47 -3.44 -2.49
CA GLY A 25 -11.03 -3.58 -2.37
C GLY A 25 -10.62 -4.50 -1.20
N TYR A 26 -11.11 -4.23 0.01
CA TYR A 26 -10.81 -5.01 1.21
C TYR A 26 -11.30 -6.46 1.11
N VAL A 27 -12.53 -6.67 0.64
CA VAL A 27 -13.08 -8.01 0.41
C VAL A 27 -12.33 -8.72 -0.72
N GLY A 28 -11.95 -8.01 -1.79
CA GLY A 28 -11.12 -8.57 -2.86
C GLY A 28 -9.77 -9.11 -2.36
N LEU A 29 -9.16 -8.46 -1.36
CA LEU A 29 -7.92 -8.96 -0.74
C LEU A 29 -8.13 -10.24 0.08
N SER A 30 -9.35 -10.53 0.56
CA SER A 30 -9.63 -11.80 1.23
C SER A 30 -9.52 -13.00 0.28
N MET A 31 -9.77 -12.81 -1.02
CA MET A 31 -9.55 -13.84 -2.04
C MET A 31 -8.06 -14.16 -2.17
N SER A 32 -7.22 -13.12 -2.27
CA SER A 32 -5.76 -13.29 -2.35
C SER A 32 -5.20 -13.98 -1.09
N PHE A 33 -5.72 -13.61 0.08
CA PHE A 33 -5.43 -14.30 1.35
C PHE A 33 -5.84 -15.77 1.31
N SER A 34 -7.05 -16.07 0.84
CA SER A 34 -7.58 -17.45 0.81
C SER A 34 -6.74 -18.35 -0.10
N PHE A 35 -6.30 -17.86 -1.26
CA PHE A 35 -5.36 -18.57 -2.11
C PHE A 35 -4.00 -18.80 -1.43
N ALA A 36 -3.51 -17.84 -0.64
CA ALA A 36 -2.26 -18.00 0.10
C ALA A 36 -2.39 -19.08 1.20
N ILE A 37 -3.48 -19.08 1.96
CA ILE A 37 -3.76 -20.10 2.98
C ILE A 37 -3.92 -21.48 2.34
N ALA A 38 -4.69 -21.60 1.26
CA ALA A 38 -4.85 -22.86 0.54
C ALA A 38 -3.51 -23.42 0.08
N ALA A 39 -2.64 -22.58 -0.50
CA ALA A 39 -1.31 -22.98 -0.95
C ALA A 39 -0.38 -23.42 0.20
N LEU A 40 -0.48 -22.78 1.37
CA LEU A 40 0.24 -23.20 2.58
C LEU A 40 -0.24 -24.55 3.11
N LEU A 41 -1.56 -24.77 3.12
CA LEU A 41 -2.14 -26.04 3.56
C LEU A 41 -1.79 -27.18 2.62
N GLU A 42 -1.85 -26.93 1.31
CA GLU A 42 -1.49 -27.89 0.26
C GLU A 42 0.03 -28.11 0.13
N GLY A 43 0.84 -27.16 0.62
CA GLY A 43 2.29 -27.20 0.49
C GLY A 43 2.78 -26.98 -0.95
N ARG A 44 1.99 -26.32 -1.79
CA ARG A 44 2.29 -26.12 -3.21
C ARG A 44 2.09 -24.66 -3.60
N VAL A 45 3.20 -24.00 -3.90
CA VAL A 45 3.25 -22.63 -4.41
C VAL A 45 4.03 -22.67 -5.70
N ASP A 46 3.36 -22.69 -6.84
CA ASP A 46 3.97 -22.80 -8.16
C ASP A 46 3.62 -21.59 -9.04
N ALA A 47 4.07 -21.63 -10.30
CA ALA A 47 3.76 -20.58 -11.26
C ALA A 47 2.24 -20.45 -11.53
N ALA A 48 1.47 -21.54 -11.43
CA ALA A 48 0.03 -21.51 -11.63
C ALA A 48 -0.68 -20.77 -10.50
N TRP A 49 -0.28 -21.01 -9.24
CA TRP A 49 -0.74 -20.24 -8.09
C TRP A 49 -0.49 -18.74 -8.28
N GLY A 50 0.73 -18.36 -8.70
CA GLY A 50 1.07 -16.96 -8.97
C GLY A 50 0.16 -16.34 -10.03
N ARG A 51 -0.13 -17.06 -11.11
CA ARG A 51 -1.06 -16.63 -12.16
C ARG A 51 -2.51 -16.50 -11.67
N TRP A 52 -2.95 -17.34 -10.74
CA TRP A 52 -4.31 -17.31 -10.20
C TRP A 52 -4.54 -16.20 -9.19
N VAL A 53 -3.57 -15.90 -8.32
CA VAL A 53 -3.68 -14.80 -7.34
C VAL A 53 -3.77 -13.43 -8.00
N ARG A 54 -2.98 -13.20 -9.07
CA ARG A 54 -2.84 -11.90 -9.73
C ARG A 54 -4.15 -11.19 -10.12
N PRO A 55 -5.09 -11.81 -10.86
CA PRO A 55 -6.33 -11.14 -11.26
C PRO A 55 -7.18 -10.69 -10.06
N TRP A 56 -7.22 -11.48 -8.98
CA TRP A 56 -7.95 -11.12 -7.76
C TRP A 56 -7.28 -9.96 -7.02
N THR A 57 -5.95 -10.00 -6.88
CA THR A 57 -5.22 -8.87 -6.30
C THR A 57 -5.37 -7.62 -7.14
N LEU A 58 -5.37 -7.74 -8.48
CA LEU A 58 -5.49 -6.60 -9.39
C LEU A 58 -6.87 -5.97 -9.30
N ALA A 59 -7.93 -6.79 -9.29
CA ALA A 59 -9.30 -6.31 -9.10
C ALA A 59 -9.42 -5.56 -7.77
N ALA A 60 -8.94 -6.16 -6.67
CA ALA A 60 -8.93 -5.53 -5.35
C ALA A 60 -8.17 -4.20 -5.35
N TRP A 61 -6.98 -4.16 -5.95
CA TRP A 61 -6.14 -2.96 -6.04
C TRP A 61 -6.79 -1.85 -6.89
N ILE A 62 -7.48 -2.19 -7.98
CA ILE A 62 -8.26 -1.24 -8.78
C ILE A 62 -9.39 -0.63 -7.93
N PHE A 63 -10.16 -1.45 -7.22
CA PHE A 63 -11.23 -0.97 -6.35
C PHE A 63 -10.70 -0.07 -5.22
N LEU A 64 -9.58 -0.44 -4.59
CA LEU A 64 -8.90 0.43 -3.63
C LEU A 64 -8.46 1.75 -4.26
N THR A 65 -7.90 1.71 -5.47
CA THR A 65 -7.46 2.91 -6.19
C THR A 65 -8.62 3.86 -6.46
N ILE A 66 -9.75 3.33 -6.95
CA ILE A 66 -10.96 4.13 -7.19
C ILE A 66 -11.51 4.70 -5.88
N GLY A 67 -11.61 3.86 -4.83
CA GLY A 67 -12.09 4.30 -3.52
C GLY A 67 -11.23 5.39 -2.91
N ILE A 68 -9.90 5.26 -2.96
CA ILE A 68 -8.95 6.28 -2.48
C ILE A 68 -9.09 7.56 -3.31
N ALA A 69 -9.10 7.47 -4.64
CA ALA A 69 -9.19 8.64 -5.51
C ALA A 69 -10.50 9.43 -5.31
N LEU A 70 -11.63 8.72 -5.20
CA LEU A 70 -12.93 9.35 -4.93
C LEU A 70 -12.97 9.95 -3.52
N GLY A 71 -12.39 9.28 -2.52
CA GLY A 71 -12.28 9.80 -1.16
C GLY A 71 -11.43 11.07 -1.08
N SER A 72 -10.26 11.07 -1.72
CA SER A 72 -9.38 12.25 -1.83
C SER A 72 -10.04 13.42 -2.55
N TRP A 73 -10.78 13.13 -3.63
CA TRP A 73 -11.57 14.15 -4.32
C TRP A 73 -12.62 14.75 -3.39
N TRP A 74 -13.37 13.90 -2.68
CA TRP A 74 -14.38 14.32 -1.71
C TRP A 74 -13.80 15.18 -0.57
N ALA A 75 -12.71 14.74 0.04
CA ALA A 75 -12.04 15.48 1.10
C ALA A 75 -11.57 16.86 0.63
N TYR A 76 -11.06 16.97 -0.60
CA TYR A 76 -10.61 18.25 -1.15
C TYR A 76 -11.74 19.27 -1.27
N TYR A 77 -12.92 18.88 -1.79
CA TYR A 77 -14.00 19.84 -2.00
C TYR A 77 -14.84 20.10 -0.75
N GLU A 78 -15.07 19.08 0.09
CA GLU A 78 -16.02 19.18 1.21
C GLU A 78 -15.34 19.61 2.50
N LEU A 79 -14.14 19.08 2.77
CA LEU A 79 -13.42 19.34 4.03
C LEU A 79 -12.48 20.54 3.94
N GLY A 80 -12.21 21.03 2.72
CA GLY A 80 -11.49 22.30 2.51
C GLY A 80 -10.05 22.31 3.04
N TRP A 81 -9.41 21.14 3.14
CA TRP A 81 -8.08 20.96 3.76
C TRP A 81 -6.92 21.65 3.03
N GLY A 82 -7.19 22.34 1.93
CA GLY A 82 -6.16 22.95 1.09
C GLY A 82 -5.32 21.92 0.33
N GLY A 83 -5.73 20.64 0.30
CA GLY A 83 -5.06 19.54 -0.37
C GLY A 83 -5.92 18.28 -0.46
N PHE A 84 -5.50 17.32 -1.30
CA PHE A 84 -6.24 16.07 -1.59
C PHE A 84 -5.91 14.92 -0.62
N TRP A 85 -5.00 15.12 0.33
CA TRP A 85 -4.53 14.11 1.29
C TRP A 85 -4.08 14.78 2.58
N PHE A 86 -4.42 14.21 3.74
CA PHE A 86 -4.10 14.80 5.04
C PHE A 86 -3.46 13.83 6.05
N TRP A 87 -3.24 12.58 5.64
CA TRP A 87 -2.74 11.51 6.52
C TRP A 87 -3.66 11.23 7.71
N ASP A 88 -4.96 11.42 7.54
CA ASP A 88 -5.95 11.03 8.55
C ASP A 88 -5.92 9.50 8.76
N PRO A 89 -6.13 8.99 10.00
CA PRO A 89 -6.08 7.54 10.27
C PRO A 89 -6.94 6.67 9.35
N VAL A 90 -8.08 7.17 8.85
CA VAL A 90 -8.95 6.43 7.93
C VAL A 90 -8.42 6.46 6.49
N GLU A 91 -7.82 7.56 6.06
CA GLU A 91 -7.07 7.61 4.80
C GLU A 91 -5.92 6.60 4.84
N ASN A 92 -5.13 6.62 5.91
CA ASN A 92 -4.01 5.71 6.15
C ASN A 92 -4.47 4.23 6.16
N ALA A 93 -5.61 3.95 6.80
CA ALA A 93 -6.22 2.63 6.84
C ALA A 93 -6.48 2.05 5.44
N SER A 94 -6.90 2.87 4.48
CA SER A 94 -7.08 2.46 3.09
C SER A 94 -5.79 2.36 2.29
N PHE A 95 -4.79 3.17 2.64
CA PHE A 95 -3.55 3.26 1.89
C PHE A 95 -2.58 2.10 2.17
N MET A 96 -2.50 1.63 3.41
CA MET A 96 -1.66 0.49 3.79
C MET A 96 -1.93 -0.79 2.95
N PRO A 97 -3.17 -1.30 2.84
CA PRO A 97 -3.44 -2.48 2.01
C PRO A 97 -3.22 -2.19 0.52
N TRP A 98 -3.39 -0.95 0.04
CA TRP A 98 -3.10 -0.58 -1.35
C TRP A 98 -1.60 -0.72 -1.68
N LEU A 99 -0.71 -0.26 -0.79
CA LEU A 99 0.74 -0.38 -0.95
C LEU A 99 1.19 -1.85 -0.95
N ILE A 100 0.67 -2.64 -0.02
CA ILE A 100 0.99 -4.07 0.05
C ILE A 100 0.40 -4.84 -1.13
N ALA A 101 -0.81 -4.51 -1.59
CA ALA A 101 -1.40 -5.12 -2.78
C ALA A 101 -0.60 -4.79 -4.05
N ALA A 102 -0.06 -3.57 -4.17
CA ALA A 102 0.86 -3.22 -5.25
C ALA A 102 2.13 -4.08 -5.20
N ALA A 103 2.74 -4.24 -4.03
CA ALA A 103 3.90 -5.14 -3.85
C ALA A 103 3.55 -6.59 -4.19
N LEU A 104 2.36 -7.07 -3.77
CA LEU A 104 1.87 -8.41 -4.03
C LEU A 104 1.71 -8.68 -5.53
N LEU A 105 1.14 -7.74 -6.28
CA LEU A 105 1.00 -7.86 -7.74
C LEU A 105 2.34 -8.09 -8.43
N HIS A 106 3.35 -7.29 -8.06
CA HIS A 106 4.69 -7.38 -8.60
C HIS A 106 5.39 -8.68 -8.17
N SER A 107 5.25 -9.06 -6.89
CA SER A 107 5.80 -10.31 -6.36
C SER A 107 5.21 -11.55 -7.05
N ALA A 108 3.90 -11.54 -7.30
CA ALA A 108 3.21 -12.66 -7.96
C ALA A 108 3.66 -12.85 -9.42
N ILE A 109 4.07 -11.77 -10.12
CA ILE A 109 4.72 -11.88 -11.44
C ILE A 109 6.04 -12.62 -11.32
N VAL A 110 6.84 -12.37 -10.28
CA VAL A 110 8.10 -13.08 -10.06
C VAL A 110 7.85 -14.56 -9.80
N VAL A 111 6.85 -14.91 -8.98
CA VAL A 111 6.46 -16.31 -8.74
C VAL A 111 6.03 -16.97 -10.05
N GLU A 112 5.17 -16.32 -10.84
CA GLU A 112 4.68 -16.84 -12.11
C GLU A 112 5.81 -17.08 -13.12
N LYS A 113 6.74 -16.13 -13.26
CA LYS A 113 7.78 -16.18 -14.30
C LYS A 113 9.02 -16.95 -13.89
N ARG A 114 9.35 -16.97 -12.60
CA ARG A 114 10.66 -17.39 -12.10
C ARG A 114 10.59 -18.39 -10.95
N GLU A 115 9.40 -18.67 -10.42
CA GLU A 115 9.20 -19.52 -9.24
C GLU A 115 10.13 -19.16 -8.06
N SER A 116 10.40 -17.86 -7.90
CA SER A 116 11.15 -17.29 -6.79
C SER A 116 10.24 -16.38 -5.97
N LEU A 117 10.69 -15.98 -4.77
CA LEU A 117 9.94 -15.14 -3.82
C LEU A 117 8.60 -15.75 -3.36
N LYS A 118 8.48 -17.08 -3.34
CA LYS A 118 7.24 -17.78 -2.92
C LYS A 118 6.81 -17.38 -1.50
N ALA A 119 7.72 -17.51 -0.54
CA ALA A 119 7.48 -17.12 0.85
C ALA A 119 7.10 -15.64 0.99
N TRP A 120 7.85 -14.75 0.33
CA TRP A 120 7.58 -13.31 0.36
C TRP A 120 6.20 -12.96 -0.24
N THR A 121 5.83 -13.58 -1.36
CA THR A 121 4.54 -13.33 -2.01
C THR A 121 3.38 -13.80 -1.13
N ILE A 122 3.52 -14.93 -0.44
CA ILE A 122 2.52 -15.39 0.54
C ILE A 122 2.42 -14.42 1.71
N LEU A 123 3.56 -13.98 2.26
CA LEU A 123 3.56 -13.01 3.35
C LEU A 123 2.84 -11.72 2.94
N LEU A 124 3.11 -11.20 1.74
CA LEU A 124 2.41 -10.02 1.21
C LEU A 124 0.90 -10.25 1.07
N ALA A 125 0.45 -11.44 0.66
CA ALA A 125 -0.98 -11.76 0.61
C ALA A 125 -1.64 -11.78 2.00
N ILE A 126 -0.93 -12.32 3.00
CA ILE A 126 -1.38 -12.30 4.40
C ILE A 126 -1.46 -10.87 4.92
N LEU A 127 -0.41 -10.08 4.70
CA LEU A 127 -0.33 -8.69 5.15
C LEU A 127 -1.35 -7.79 4.46
N ALA A 128 -1.63 -7.97 3.16
CA ALA A 128 -2.59 -7.16 2.43
C ALA A 128 -3.98 -7.25 3.07
N PHE A 129 -4.47 -8.48 3.29
CA PHE A 129 -5.75 -8.71 3.97
C PHE A 129 -5.69 -8.29 5.45
N GLY A 130 -4.54 -8.49 6.09
CA GLY A 130 -4.24 -8.00 7.42
C GLY A 130 -4.45 -6.51 7.62
N PHE A 131 -3.89 -5.71 6.71
CA PHE A 131 -4.06 -4.27 6.72
C PHE A 131 -5.49 -3.85 6.41
N SER A 132 -6.24 -4.60 5.60
CA SER A 132 -7.69 -4.38 5.44
C SER A 132 -8.48 -4.63 6.74
N LEU A 133 -8.18 -5.71 7.48
CA LEU A 133 -8.78 -5.96 8.79
C LEU A 133 -8.37 -4.91 9.83
N THR A 134 -7.10 -4.51 9.82
CA THR A 134 -6.56 -3.45 10.68
C THR A 134 -7.25 -2.12 10.39
N GLY A 135 -7.43 -1.78 9.11
CA GLY A 135 -8.17 -0.58 8.71
C GLY A 135 -9.62 -0.63 9.19
N THR A 136 -10.27 -1.79 9.07
CA THR A 136 -11.64 -1.99 9.60
C THR A 136 -11.69 -1.78 11.12
N PHE A 137 -10.69 -2.27 11.85
CA PHE A 137 -10.56 -2.02 13.29
C PHE A 137 -10.38 -0.52 13.59
N ILE A 138 -9.45 0.16 12.92
CA ILE A 138 -9.19 1.60 13.11
C ILE A 138 -10.48 2.42 12.90
N VAL A 139 -11.21 2.15 11.82
CA VAL A 139 -12.40 2.92 11.42
C VAL A 139 -13.61 2.68 12.34
N ARG A 140 -13.74 1.48 12.93
CA ARG A 140 -14.98 1.06 13.62
C ARG A 140 -14.87 0.95 15.14
N SER A 141 -13.66 0.85 15.68
CA SER A 141 -13.46 0.62 17.11
C SER A 141 -13.61 1.89 17.96
N GLY A 142 -13.44 3.07 17.37
CA GLY A 142 -13.40 4.35 18.09
C GLY A 142 -12.14 4.56 18.94
N VAL A 143 -11.12 3.69 18.83
CA VAL A 143 -9.88 3.78 19.62
C VAL A 143 -8.93 4.87 19.15
N ILE A 144 -9.07 5.32 17.90
CA ILE A 144 -8.30 6.42 17.32
C ILE A 144 -9.31 7.46 16.83
N THR A 145 -9.10 8.73 17.20
CA THR A 145 -9.92 9.84 16.71
C THR A 145 -9.66 10.09 15.23
N SER A 146 -10.71 10.13 14.43
CA SER A 146 -10.67 10.52 13.02
C SER A 146 -11.95 11.25 12.64
N VAL A 147 -11.82 12.21 11.73
CA VAL A 147 -12.95 12.95 11.12
C VAL A 147 -13.80 12.08 10.20
N HIS A 148 -13.25 10.96 9.73
CA HIS A 148 -13.92 9.97 8.87
C HIS A 148 -14.43 8.76 9.66
N ALA A 149 -14.34 8.76 10.99
CA ALA A 149 -14.83 7.65 11.79
C ALA A 149 -16.37 7.67 11.86
N PHE A 150 -17.01 6.53 11.59
CA PHE A 150 -18.47 6.38 11.58
C PHE A 150 -18.93 5.19 12.42
N ALA A 151 -20.00 5.38 13.19
CA ALA A 151 -20.64 4.34 14.01
C ALA A 151 -19.63 3.61 14.92
N ASN A 152 -18.88 4.40 15.70
CA ASN A 152 -17.93 3.91 16.70
C ASN A 152 -18.67 3.11 17.77
N ASP A 153 -18.30 1.84 17.92
CA ASP A 153 -18.87 0.94 18.91
C ASP A 153 -17.74 0.08 19.48
N PRO A 154 -17.29 0.33 20.72
CA PRO A 154 -16.20 -0.43 21.34
C PRO A 154 -16.45 -1.95 21.35
N ALA A 155 -17.71 -2.39 21.48
CA ALA A 155 -18.03 -3.82 21.43
C ALA A 155 -17.76 -4.43 20.05
N ARG A 156 -18.06 -3.70 18.97
CA ARG A 156 -17.67 -4.11 17.59
C ARG A 156 -16.15 -4.09 17.43
N GLY A 157 -15.48 -3.10 18.01
CA GLY A 157 -14.02 -3.01 18.03
C GLY A 157 -13.38 -4.28 18.59
N VAL A 158 -13.87 -4.78 19.73
CA VAL A 158 -13.39 -6.04 20.33
C VAL A 158 -13.64 -7.23 19.40
N PHE A 159 -14.82 -7.33 18.78
CA PHE A 159 -15.12 -8.41 17.85
C PHE A 159 -14.19 -8.40 16.61
N ILE A 160 -13.96 -7.23 16.02
CA ILE A 160 -13.03 -7.09 14.89
C ILE A 160 -11.60 -7.42 15.32
N LEU A 161 -11.19 -7.04 16.53
CA LEU A 161 -9.87 -7.37 17.05
C LEU A 161 -9.70 -8.89 17.21
N MET A 162 -10.73 -9.62 17.67
CA MET A 162 -10.72 -11.08 17.72
C MET A 162 -10.63 -11.71 16.32
N ILE A 163 -11.35 -11.18 15.33
CA ILE A 163 -11.26 -11.61 13.93
C ILE A 163 -9.83 -11.39 13.41
N LEU A 164 -9.27 -10.20 13.65
CA LEU A 164 -7.91 -9.85 13.25
C LEU A 164 -6.91 -10.81 13.90
N ALA A 165 -7.01 -11.06 15.20
CA ALA A 165 -6.14 -12.00 15.91
C ALA A 165 -6.25 -13.43 15.36
N PHE A 166 -7.46 -13.90 15.07
CA PHE A 166 -7.69 -15.23 14.51
C PHE A 166 -7.09 -15.37 13.10
N PHE A 167 -7.45 -14.47 12.17
CA PHE A 167 -7.00 -14.56 10.78
C PHE A 167 -5.51 -14.23 10.64
N MET A 168 -5.02 -13.16 11.27
CA MET A 168 -3.61 -12.78 11.19
C MET A 168 -2.72 -13.74 11.98
N GLY A 169 -3.08 -14.01 13.24
CA GLY A 169 -2.32 -14.92 14.10
C GLY A 169 -2.30 -16.34 13.53
N GLY A 170 -3.45 -16.85 13.07
CA GLY A 170 -3.55 -18.16 12.44
C GLY A 170 -2.76 -18.26 11.14
N ALA A 171 -2.86 -17.25 10.26
CA ALA A 171 -2.14 -17.23 8.99
C ALA A 171 -0.63 -17.13 9.16
N LEU A 172 -0.14 -16.23 10.03
CA LEU A 172 1.30 -16.08 10.30
C LEU A 172 1.87 -17.31 11.01
N THR A 173 1.10 -17.93 11.91
CA THR A 173 1.50 -19.18 12.56
C THR A 173 1.60 -20.31 11.54
N LEU A 174 0.61 -20.47 10.66
CA LEU A 174 0.64 -21.45 9.58
C LEU A 174 1.81 -21.19 8.62
N PHE A 175 2.05 -19.93 8.25
CA PHE A 175 3.18 -19.52 7.43
C PHE A 175 4.52 -19.95 8.05
N ALA A 176 4.70 -19.69 9.35
CA ALA A 176 5.89 -20.08 10.08
C ALA A 176 6.09 -21.61 10.09
N PHE A 177 5.03 -22.38 10.35
CA PHE A 177 5.10 -23.85 10.33
C PHE A 177 5.37 -24.45 8.95
N ARG A 178 4.98 -23.75 7.88
CA ARG A 178 5.14 -24.22 6.49
C ARG A 178 6.36 -23.62 5.80
N ALA A 179 7.19 -22.84 6.49
CA ALA A 179 8.33 -22.13 5.90
C ALA A 179 9.28 -23.05 5.09
N ASN A 180 9.53 -24.28 5.57
CA ASN A 180 10.42 -25.25 4.90
C ASN A 180 9.89 -25.73 3.53
N VAL A 181 8.58 -25.63 3.29
CA VAL A 181 7.97 -26.04 2.01
C VAL A 181 8.05 -24.91 0.97
N LEU A 182 8.44 -23.71 1.39
CA LEU A 182 8.48 -22.50 0.57
C LEU A 182 9.88 -22.19 0.00
N GLU A 183 10.79 -23.17 -0.01
CA GLU A 183 12.15 -22.99 -0.52
C GLU A 183 12.16 -22.45 -1.96
N ALA A 184 12.86 -21.33 -2.14
CA ALA A 184 13.02 -20.69 -3.43
C ALA A 184 14.06 -21.46 -4.27
N ARG A 185 13.67 -21.87 -5.47
CA ARG A 185 14.59 -22.55 -6.42
C ARG A 185 15.30 -21.61 -7.39
N GLY A 186 15.00 -20.31 -7.35
CA GLY A 186 15.47 -19.34 -8.34
C GLY A 186 16.73 -18.59 -7.93
N VAL A 187 17.82 -18.75 -8.68
CA VAL A 187 19.04 -17.92 -8.57
C VAL A 187 18.98 -16.78 -9.60
N PHE A 188 19.25 -15.56 -9.15
CA PHE A 188 19.34 -14.36 -9.99
C PHE A 188 20.45 -13.43 -9.48
N SER A 189 21.02 -12.62 -10.36
CA SER A 189 22.09 -11.69 -10.00
C SER A 189 21.56 -10.42 -9.35
N LEU A 190 22.41 -9.71 -8.60
CA LEU A 190 22.07 -8.41 -7.99
C LEU A 190 21.60 -7.35 -9.01
N ILE A 191 22.03 -7.45 -10.26
CA ILE A 191 21.56 -6.58 -11.35
C ILE A 191 20.61 -7.39 -12.23
N SER A 192 19.33 -7.45 -11.86
CA SER A 192 18.29 -8.13 -12.63
C SER A 192 16.90 -7.56 -12.35
N ARG A 193 15.92 -7.93 -13.17
CA ARG A 193 14.51 -7.57 -12.93
C ARG A 193 13.99 -8.13 -11.60
N GLU A 194 14.40 -9.34 -11.22
CA GLU A 194 14.04 -9.91 -9.91
C GLU A 194 14.49 -9.00 -8.77
N THR A 195 15.76 -8.58 -8.78
CA THR A 195 16.29 -7.69 -7.73
C THR A 195 15.56 -6.35 -7.70
N ALA A 196 15.26 -5.76 -8.87
CA ALA A 196 14.49 -4.52 -8.92
C ALA A 196 13.06 -4.69 -8.37
N LEU A 197 12.40 -5.82 -8.65
CA LEU A 197 11.08 -6.12 -8.10
C LEU A 197 11.12 -6.41 -6.59
N VAL A 198 12.20 -7.02 -6.09
CA VAL A 198 12.43 -7.16 -4.64
C VAL A 198 12.58 -5.78 -3.99
N THR A 199 13.41 -4.90 -4.56
CA THR A 199 13.58 -3.52 -4.07
C THR A 199 12.27 -2.76 -4.09
N ASN A 200 11.49 -2.84 -5.17
CA ASN A 200 10.14 -2.27 -5.27
C ASN A 200 9.24 -2.76 -4.12
N ASN A 201 9.17 -4.08 -3.93
CA ASN A 201 8.30 -4.66 -2.92
C ASN A 201 8.73 -4.30 -1.50
N LEU A 202 10.05 -4.25 -1.24
CA LEU A 202 10.59 -3.86 0.05
C LEU A 202 10.27 -2.39 0.36
N LEU A 203 10.48 -1.49 -0.60
CA LEU A 203 10.16 -0.07 -0.43
C LEU A 203 8.67 0.13 -0.15
N LEU A 204 7.78 -0.51 -0.91
CA LEU A 204 6.34 -0.45 -0.69
C LEU A 204 5.92 -1.03 0.68
N ALA A 205 6.52 -2.15 1.09
CA ALA A 205 6.25 -2.75 2.39
C ALA A 205 6.73 -1.90 3.57
N VAL A 206 7.93 -1.31 3.45
CA VAL A 206 8.46 -0.37 4.46
C VAL A 206 7.61 0.90 4.51
N SER A 207 7.20 1.44 3.37
CA SER A 207 6.26 2.57 3.31
C SER A 207 4.96 2.26 4.03
N ALA A 208 4.36 1.08 3.80
CA ALA A 208 3.16 0.66 4.51
C ALA A 208 3.40 0.53 6.03
N LEU A 209 4.56 0.00 6.43
CA LEU A 209 4.94 -0.11 7.84
C LEU A 209 5.12 1.26 8.50
N VAL A 210 5.72 2.24 7.82
CA VAL A 210 5.84 3.62 8.30
C VAL A 210 4.45 4.23 8.54
N VAL A 211 3.55 4.06 7.58
CA VAL A 211 2.15 4.53 7.71
C VAL A 211 1.46 3.85 8.88
N PHE A 212 1.61 2.53 9.02
CA PHE A 212 1.06 1.76 10.14
C PHE A 212 1.57 2.24 11.49
N VAL A 213 2.90 2.34 11.64
CA VAL A 213 3.53 2.79 12.88
C VAL A 213 3.07 4.19 13.24
N GLY A 214 3.12 5.14 12.29
CA GLY A 214 2.64 6.51 12.54
C GLY A 214 1.17 6.56 12.95
N THR A 215 0.32 5.73 12.34
CA THR A 215 -1.12 5.69 12.63
C THR A 215 -1.41 5.08 14.01
N ILE A 216 -0.70 4.02 14.41
CA ILE A 216 -0.91 3.32 15.69
C ILE A 216 -0.15 3.98 16.85
N TRP A 217 0.87 4.80 16.57
CA TRP A 217 1.71 5.40 17.61
C TRP A 217 0.95 6.21 18.66
N PRO A 218 -0.05 7.06 18.33
CA PRO A 218 -0.89 7.73 19.32
C PRO A 218 -1.52 6.77 20.34
N LEU A 219 -2.04 5.63 19.87
CA LEU A 219 -2.65 4.61 20.72
C LEU A 219 -1.61 3.96 21.65
N VAL A 220 -0.42 3.64 21.13
CA VAL A 220 0.68 3.10 21.95
C VAL A 220 1.11 4.10 23.00
N ALA A 221 1.24 5.38 22.63
CA ALA A 221 1.67 6.42 23.55
C ALA A 221 0.67 6.68 24.68
N GLU A 222 -0.62 6.61 24.38
CA GLU A 222 -1.68 6.73 25.37
C GLU A 222 -1.69 5.52 26.32
N LEU A 223 -1.61 4.30 25.78
CA LEU A 223 -1.67 3.07 26.58
C LEU A 223 -0.43 2.83 27.46
N VAL A 224 0.77 3.10 26.94
CA VAL A 224 2.03 2.74 27.60
C VAL A 224 2.61 3.91 28.38
N PHE A 225 2.52 5.13 27.84
CA PHE A 225 3.15 6.31 28.43
C PHE A 225 2.14 7.28 29.06
N ALA A 226 0.84 6.98 29.02
CA ALA A 226 -0.23 7.88 29.47
C ALA A 226 -0.17 9.27 28.82
N ARG A 227 0.32 9.35 27.58
CA ARG A 227 0.48 10.60 26.83
C ARG A 227 -0.43 10.63 25.62
N LYS A 228 -1.32 11.64 25.59
CA LYS A 228 -2.11 11.96 24.40
C LYS A 228 -1.27 12.80 23.44
N LEU A 229 -1.06 12.28 22.23
CA LEU A 229 -0.41 12.98 21.13
C LEU A 229 -1.13 12.68 19.83
N SER A 230 -0.90 13.52 18.82
CA SER A 230 -1.36 13.28 17.45
C SER A 230 -0.16 13.19 16.53
N VAL A 231 -0.22 12.27 15.56
CA VAL A 231 0.76 12.14 14.49
C VAL A 231 0.06 12.54 13.21
N GLY A 232 0.51 13.64 12.59
CA GLY A 232 -0.06 14.19 11.37
C GLY A 232 0.97 14.33 10.25
N ALA A 233 0.59 15.07 9.20
CA ALA A 233 1.35 15.23 7.97
C ALA A 233 2.87 15.45 8.14
N PRO A 234 3.39 16.29 9.07
CA PRO A 234 4.82 16.50 9.20
C PRO A 234 5.64 15.22 9.43
N PHE A 235 5.10 14.26 10.18
CA PHE A 235 5.76 12.97 10.39
C PHE A 235 5.74 12.13 9.12
N PHE A 236 4.57 11.97 8.51
CA PHE A 236 4.42 11.11 7.34
C PHE A 236 5.16 11.67 6.14
N ASP A 237 5.07 12.98 5.87
CA ASP A 237 5.80 13.61 4.76
C ASP A 237 7.31 13.43 4.90
N ALA A 238 7.85 13.50 6.13
CA ALA A 238 9.27 13.27 6.37
C ALA A 238 9.66 11.79 6.27
N ALA A 239 8.85 10.88 6.82
CA ALA A 239 9.19 9.47 6.94
C ALA A 239 8.86 8.65 5.69
N PHE A 240 7.73 8.92 5.02
CA PHE A 240 7.23 8.17 3.87
C PHE A 240 7.89 8.61 2.55
N SER A 241 8.04 9.93 2.33
CA SER A 241 8.49 10.48 1.05
C SER A 241 9.84 9.95 0.56
N PRO A 242 10.88 9.75 1.40
CA PRO A 242 12.16 9.23 0.93
C PRO A 242 12.03 7.88 0.22
N PHE A 243 11.19 6.98 0.73
CA PHE A 243 10.97 5.66 0.13
C PHE A 243 10.31 5.77 -1.24
N MET A 244 9.33 6.67 -1.40
CA MET A 244 8.66 6.89 -2.68
C MET A 244 9.55 7.59 -3.71
N VAL A 245 10.42 8.51 -3.27
CA VAL A 245 11.42 9.13 -4.14
C VAL A 245 12.41 8.09 -4.65
N ILE A 246 12.95 7.25 -3.77
CA ILE A 246 13.86 6.17 -4.17
C ILE A 246 13.13 5.20 -5.12
N LEU A 247 11.88 4.85 -4.82
CA LEU A 247 11.08 3.98 -5.66
C LEU A 247 10.90 4.56 -7.07
N ALA A 248 10.50 5.84 -7.17
CA ALA A 248 10.32 6.52 -8.45
C ALA A 248 11.61 6.55 -9.28
N ILE A 249 12.78 6.75 -8.65
CA ILE A 249 14.08 6.72 -9.33
C ILE A 249 14.37 5.31 -9.88
N VAL A 250 14.14 4.27 -9.08
CA VAL A 250 14.48 2.88 -9.43
C VAL A 250 13.53 2.28 -10.47
N LEU A 251 12.26 2.67 -10.48
CA LEU A 251 11.20 2.05 -11.25
C LEU A 251 11.49 1.91 -12.77
N PRO A 252 11.82 2.99 -13.51
CA PRO A 252 12.06 2.90 -14.96
C PRO A 252 13.27 2.02 -15.31
N VAL A 253 14.33 2.10 -14.50
CA VAL A 253 15.50 1.22 -14.65
C VAL A 253 15.09 -0.22 -14.43
N GLY A 254 14.39 -0.50 -13.33
CA GLY A 254 13.90 -1.83 -12.95
C GLY A 254 13.01 -2.48 -14.01
N ALA A 255 12.08 -1.71 -14.58
CA ALA A 255 11.18 -2.17 -15.64
C ALA A 255 11.93 -2.59 -16.92
N MET A 256 13.06 -1.93 -17.22
CA MET A 256 13.88 -2.20 -18.40
C MET A 256 14.92 -3.33 -18.17
N LEU A 257 15.22 -3.70 -16.92
CA LEU A 257 16.16 -4.79 -16.65
C LEU A 257 15.60 -6.13 -17.19
N PRO A 258 16.40 -6.98 -17.85
CA PRO A 258 16.01 -8.37 -18.13
C PRO A 258 16.01 -9.25 -16.88
N TRP A 259 15.31 -10.39 -16.96
CA TRP A 259 15.31 -11.44 -15.92
C TRP A 259 16.68 -12.11 -15.80
N LYS A 260 16.95 -12.74 -14.64
CA LYS A 260 18.19 -13.45 -14.25
C LYS A 260 19.44 -12.57 -14.12
N ARG A 261 19.83 -11.88 -15.19
CA ARG A 261 21.07 -11.09 -15.24
C ARG A 261 20.96 -9.97 -16.26
N ALA A 262 21.44 -8.80 -15.88
CA ALA A 262 21.46 -7.60 -16.71
C ALA A 262 22.81 -6.88 -16.65
N GLU A 263 23.08 -6.07 -17.68
CA GLU A 263 24.18 -5.12 -17.70
C GLU A 263 23.61 -3.70 -17.56
N ILE A 264 23.86 -3.04 -16.43
CA ILE A 264 23.25 -1.76 -16.09
C ILE A 264 23.50 -0.68 -17.16
N ARG A 265 24.72 -0.65 -17.75
CA ARG A 265 25.07 0.33 -18.79
C ARG A 265 24.23 0.18 -20.05
N ARG A 266 23.87 -1.05 -20.43
CA ARG A 266 23.01 -1.32 -21.60
C ARG A 266 21.57 -0.90 -21.29
N THR A 267 21.09 -1.14 -20.07
CA THR A 267 19.76 -0.74 -19.61
C THR A 267 19.59 0.78 -19.50
N LEU A 268 20.63 1.51 -19.10
CA LEU A 268 20.56 2.96 -18.94
C LEU A 268 20.65 3.73 -20.27
N ARG A 269 21.17 3.12 -21.34
CA ARG A 269 21.38 3.83 -22.61
C ARG A 269 20.07 4.32 -23.26
N PRO A 270 18.99 3.53 -23.34
CA PRO A 270 17.69 3.99 -23.84
C PRO A 270 17.03 5.04 -22.95
N LEU A 271 17.28 5.00 -21.64
CA LEU A 271 16.63 5.89 -20.66
C LEU A 271 17.18 7.33 -20.64
N ARG A 272 18.25 7.62 -21.38
CA ARG A 272 18.88 8.96 -21.39
C ARG A 272 17.91 10.06 -21.85
N GLY A 273 17.06 9.76 -22.83
CA GLY A 273 16.05 10.71 -23.31
C GLY A 273 15.00 11.02 -22.24
N ALA A 274 14.45 9.99 -21.61
CA ALA A 274 13.52 10.13 -20.49
C ALA A 274 14.14 10.89 -19.31
N LEU A 275 15.42 10.62 -18.99
CA LEU A 275 16.13 11.34 -17.93
C LEU A 275 16.29 12.83 -18.26
N ALA A 276 16.64 13.16 -19.50
CA ALA A 276 16.76 14.54 -19.94
C ALA A 276 15.40 15.27 -19.87
N LEU A 277 14.31 14.61 -20.30
CA LEU A 277 12.96 15.15 -20.19
C LEU A 277 12.54 15.36 -18.73
N ALA A 278 12.80 14.38 -17.87
CA ALA A 278 12.56 14.48 -16.43
C ALA A 278 13.27 15.68 -15.80
N VAL A 279 14.57 15.84 -16.06
CA VAL A 279 15.35 16.98 -15.56
C VAL A 279 14.80 18.29 -16.12
N ALA A 280 14.48 18.36 -17.41
CA ALA A 280 13.91 19.56 -18.02
C ALA A 280 12.55 19.94 -17.43
N ALA A 281 11.66 18.96 -17.21
CA ALA A 281 10.36 19.16 -16.58
C ALA A 281 10.50 19.64 -15.14
N GLY A 282 11.45 19.08 -14.38
CA GLY A 282 11.77 19.53 -13.02
C GLY A 282 12.29 20.97 -13.00
N LEU A 283 13.23 21.31 -13.87
CA LEU A 283 13.77 22.66 -13.98
C LEU A 283 12.70 23.68 -14.41
N LEU A 284 11.82 23.31 -15.34
CA LEU A 284 10.70 24.14 -15.75
C LEU A 284 9.74 24.39 -14.58
N ALA A 285 9.36 23.33 -13.87
CA ALA A 285 8.52 23.45 -12.68
C ALA A 285 9.18 24.34 -11.62
N TYR A 286 10.50 24.23 -11.41
CA TYR A 286 11.24 25.11 -10.52
C TYR A 286 11.20 26.58 -10.96
N ALA A 287 11.40 26.85 -12.26
CA ALA A 287 11.40 28.21 -12.82
C ALA A 287 10.01 28.88 -12.78
N LEU A 288 8.94 28.10 -12.97
CA LEU A 288 7.56 28.59 -12.92
C LEU A 288 7.04 28.80 -11.49
N GLN A 289 7.68 28.17 -10.50
CA GLN A 289 7.22 28.24 -9.12
C GLN A 289 7.86 29.43 -8.39
N THR A 290 7.06 30.11 -7.56
CA THR A 290 7.46 31.31 -6.79
C THR A 290 8.29 30.98 -5.53
N GLY A 291 9.15 29.96 -5.58
CA GLY A 291 10.09 29.63 -4.50
C GLY A 291 9.48 28.98 -3.26
N LYS A 292 8.31 28.33 -3.37
CA LYS A 292 7.54 27.84 -2.21
C LYS A 292 7.92 26.43 -1.73
N SER A 293 8.48 25.55 -2.57
CA SER A 293 8.94 24.20 -2.16
C SER A 293 9.76 23.50 -3.25
N THR A 294 10.80 22.74 -2.89
CA THR A 294 11.56 21.90 -3.85
C THR A 294 10.83 20.62 -4.25
N LEU A 295 9.78 20.22 -3.53
CA LEU A 295 9.05 18.97 -3.78
C LEU A 295 8.25 18.99 -5.07
N GLY A 296 7.67 20.13 -5.45
CA GLY A 296 6.91 20.26 -6.71
C GLY A 296 7.78 19.97 -7.94
N PRO A 297 8.94 20.64 -8.08
CA PRO A 297 9.91 20.37 -9.13
C PRO A 297 10.43 18.92 -9.14
N ILE A 298 10.74 18.37 -7.96
CA ILE A 298 11.17 16.96 -7.83
C ILE A 298 10.05 16.03 -8.31
N GLY A 299 8.81 16.28 -7.90
CA GLY A 299 7.65 15.51 -8.32
C GLY A 299 7.41 15.56 -9.83
N ALA A 300 7.54 16.74 -10.45
CA ALA A 300 7.43 16.87 -11.91
C ALA A 300 8.51 16.08 -12.65
N ALA A 301 9.76 16.15 -12.19
CA ALA A 301 10.85 15.38 -12.76
C ALA A 301 10.62 13.87 -12.63
N LEU A 302 10.28 13.41 -11.42
CA LEU A 302 10.04 11.99 -11.16
C LEU A 302 8.79 11.47 -11.89
N GLY A 303 7.76 12.30 -12.04
CA GLY A 303 6.57 11.96 -12.82
C GLY A 303 6.91 11.73 -14.30
N ALA A 304 7.65 12.66 -14.92
CA ALA A 304 8.12 12.51 -16.29
C ALA A 304 9.15 11.38 -16.47
N TRP A 305 9.85 10.98 -15.40
CA TRP A 305 10.78 9.85 -15.41
C TRP A 305 10.06 8.50 -15.48
N VAL A 306 8.87 8.40 -14.87
CA VAL A 306 8.11 7.14 -14.75
C VAL A 306 7.29 6.79 -16.00
N VAL A 307 6.96 7.77 -16.84
CA VAL A 307 6.17 7.62 -18.08
C VAL A 307 7.07 7.36 -19.28
#